data_AF-A0A3F2RVZ3-F1
#
_entry.id   AF-A0A3F2RVZ3-F1
#
_cell.length_a   1.000
_cell.length_b   1.000
_cell.length_c   1.000
_cell.angle_alpha   90.00
_cell.angle_beta   90.00
_cell.angle_gamma   90.00
#
_symmetry.space_group_name_H-M   'P 1'
#
loop_
_entity.id
_entity.type
_entity.pdbx_description
1 polymer ?
#
loop_
_entity_poly.entity_id
_entity_poly.type
_entity_poly.pdbx_seq_one_letter_code
_entity_poly.pdbx_strand_id
1 'polypeptide(L)'
;MGNSLVHVNNKAYQVLGPLAEGGFAHVYEVRRDGKHYALKWTRGVTEDEDLERLQLEIQVQRTLQHRNILPLSAAEVRRCSRHGSTTTEKEALMLFALASRGSLQTYLEQAATRRMAAFTEVECLSFFARLVDAVSALHALGFAHRDLKPGNILLTSSDPVEPLVMDFGSVAPLQAAVRGPMDSRYLWEEAAKYSSAPYRAPELWDSGSDMGAHGVIDGRTDVWSLGCVLYAMAFGPLSPFEHLRDAQHSRR
;
A
#
# COMPACT_ATOMS: atom_id res chain seq x y z
N MET A 1 -23.24 -21.25 5.99
CA MET A 1 -22.89 -20.51 4.75
C MET A 1 -21.39 -20.20 4.84
N GLY A 2 -20.55 -20.73 3.95
CA GLY A 2 -19.09 -20.46 4.03
C GLY A 2 -18.13 -21.51 3.44
N ASN A 3 -18.56 -22.33 2.48
CA ASN A 3 -17.67 -23.27 1.77
C ASN A 3 -17.28 -22.74 0.38
N SER A 4 -17.14 -21.42 0.23
CA SER A 4 -16.67 -20.84 -1.03
C SER A 4 -15.18 -21.14 -1.20
N LEU A 5 -14.84 -21.78 -2.33
CA LEU A 5 -13.47 -22.02 -2.73
C LEU A 5 -13.05 -20.98 -3.77
N VAL A 6 -11.81 -20.52 -3.69
CA VAL A 6 -11.16 -19.69 -4.71
C VAL A 6 -9.91 -20.41 -5.21
N HIS A 7 -9.67 -20.34 -6.51
CA HIS A 7 -8.49 -20.93 -7.13
C HIS A 7 -7.49 -19.84 -7.51
N VAL A 8 -6.23 -20.03 -7.10
CA VAL A 8 -5.08 -19.18 -7.50
C VAL A 8 -3.98 -20.11 -7.99
N ASN A 9 -3.54 -19.97 -9.24
CA ASN A 9 -2.57 -20.84 -9.90
C ASN A 9 -2.91 -22.33 -9.77
N ASN A 10 -4.15 -22.70 -10.10
CA ASN A 10 -4.71 -24.06 -10.00
C ASN A 10 -4.72 -24.67 -8.60
N LYS A 11 -4.49 -23.86 -7.56
CA LYS A 11 -4.56 -24.28 -6.15
C LYS A 11 -5.85 -23.74 -5.53
N ALA A 12 -6.68 -24.62 -4.98
CA ALA A 12 -7.87 -24.25 -4.21
C ALA A 12 -7.50 -23.73 -2.81
N TYR A 13 -8.19 -22.69 -2.38
CA TYR A 13 -8.15 -22.09 -1.04
C TYR A 13 -9.57 -21.91 -0.52
N GLN A 14 -9.79 -22.24 0.75
CA GLN A 14 -11.06 -22.00 1.43
C GLN A 14 -11.15 -20.52 1.83
N VAL A 15 -12.19 -19.82 1.39
CA VAL A 15 -12.45 -18.43 1.81
C VAL A 15 -13.09 -18.45 3.20
N LEU A 16 -12.46 -17.76 4.17
CA LEU A 16 -12.93 -17.69 5.55
C LEU A 16 -13.78 -16.45 5.81
N GLY A 17 -13.40 -15.30 5.25
CA GLY A 17 -14.15 -14.04 5.42
C GLY A 17 -13.40 -12.83 4.86
N PRO A 18 -14.05 -11.66 4.77
CA PRO A 18 -13.39 -10.42 4.39
C PRO A 18 -12.46 -9.92 5.51
N LEU A 19 -11.30 -9.37 5.12
CA LEU A 19 -10.35 -8.66 5.98
C LEU A 19 -10.42 -7.15 5.79
N ALA A 20 -10.59 -6.71 4.54
CA ALA A 20 -10.73 -5.30 4.19
C ALA A 20 -11.48 -5.17 2.85
N GLU A 21 -12.20 -4.06 2.69
CA GLU A 21 -12.90 -3.70 1.46
C GLU A 21 -12.39 -2.33 0.98
N GLY A 22 -12.06 -2.24 -0.31
CA GLY A 22 -11.74 -1.00 -1.00
C GLY A 22 -12.55 -0.87 -2.29
N GLY A 23 -12.43 0.25 -3.00
CA GLY A 23 -13.28 0.56 -4.16
C GLY A 23 -13.25 -0.51 -5.27
N PHE A 24 -12.06 -1.05 -5.58
CA PHE A 24 -11.87 -2.01 -6.69
C PHE A 24 -11.25 -3.34 -6.26
N ALA A 25 -10.68 -3.39 -5.05
CA ALA A 25 -10.00 -4.55 -4.49
C ALA A 25 -10.63 -4.94 -3.16
N HIS A 26 -10.89 -6.24 -2.99
CA HIS A 26 -11.37 -6.82 -1.74
C HIS A 26 -10.30 -7.76 -1.19
N VAL A 27 -10.05 -7.70 0.11
CA VAL A 27 -9.08 -8.57 0.78
C VAL A 27 -9.84 -9.60 1.59
N TYR A 28 -9.55 -10.88 1.38
CA TYR A 28 -10.15 -11.99 2.11
C TYR A 28 -9.11 -12.78 2.86
N GLU A 29 -9.48 -13.30 4.03
CA GLU A 29 -8.72 -14.36 4.66
C GLU A 29 -9.05 -15.68 3.96
N VAL A 30 -8.01 -16.40 3.54
CA VAL A 30 -8.15 -17.71 2.90
C VAL A 30 -7.22 -18.73 3.54
N ARG A 31 -7.63 -20.00 3.49
CA ARG A 31 -6.91 -21.10 4.12
C ARG A 31 -6.66 -22.25 3.16
N ARG A 32 -5.46 -22.81 3.24
CA ARG A 32 -5.08 -24.03 2.53
C ARG A 32 -4.06 -24.82 3.35
N ASP A 33 -4.25 -26.13 3.45
CA ASP A 33 -3.32 -27.05 4.13
C ASP A 33 -3.00 -26.60 5.58
N GLY A 34 -4.02 -26.08 6.29
CA GLY A 34 -3.88 -25.54 7.65
C GLY A 34 -3.23 -24.15 7.75
N LYS A 35 -2.68 -23.61 6.66
CA LYS A 35 -2.05 -22.28 6.62
C LYS A 35 -3.01 -21.20 6.13
N HIS A 36 -2.95 -20.04 6.79
CA HIS A 36 -3.77 -18.87 6.49
C HIS A 36 -3.01 -17.86 5.63
N TYR A 37 -3.74 -17.14 4.77
CA TYR A 37 -3.24 -16.17 3.81
C TYR A 37 -4.21 -14.99 3.70
N ALA A 38 -3.70 -13.86 3.23
CA ALA A 38 -4.53 -12.75 2.77
C ALA A 38 -4.61 -12.78 1.23
N LEU A 39 -5.82 -12.79 0.68
CA LEU A 39 -6.09 -12.75 -0.76
C LEU A 39 -6.61 -11.36 -1.13
N LYS A 40 -5.79 -10.54 -1.81
CA LYS A 40 -6.25 -9.33 -2.49
C LYS A 40 -6.83 -9.72 -3.85
N TRP A 41 -8.09 -9.38 -4.07
CA TRP A 41 -8.83 -9.69 -5.29
C TRP A 41 -9.33 -8.41 -5.94
N THR A 42 -8.70 -8.05 -7.06
CA THR A 42 -9.09 -6.91 -7.91
C THR A 42 -9.95 -7.41 -9.06
N ARG A 43 -11.16 -6.86 -9.21
CA ARG A 43 -12.15 -7.29 -10.21
C ARG A 43 -12.52 -6.16 -11.16
N GLY A 44 -13.06 -6.51 -12.32
CA GLY A 44 -13.64 -5.54 -13.25
C GLY A 44 -12.62 -4.63 -13.92
N VAL A 45 -11.38 -5.11 -14.08
CA VAL A 45 -10.34 -4.36 -14.78
C VAL A 45 -10.63 -4.41 -16.28
N THR A 46 -11.02 -3.28 -16.84
CA THR A 46 -11.39 -3.13 -18.25
C THR A 46 -10.46 -2.19 -19.02
N GLU A 47 -9.84 -1.24 -18.34
CA GLU A 47 -8.93 -0.27 -18.93
C GLU A 47 -7.50 -0.83 -18.99
N ASP A 48 -6.79 -0.57 -20.08
CA ASP A 48 -5.43 -1.05 -20.26
C ASP A 48 -4.46 -0.40 -19.26
N GLU A 49 -4.65 0.88 -18.92
CA GLU A 49 -3.84 1.58 -17.92
C GLU A 49 -3.95 0.94 -16.53
N ASP A 50 -5.17 0.65 -16.07
CA ASP A 50 -5.38 -0.03 -14.78
C ASP A 50 -4.76 -1.44 -14.77
N LEU A 51 -4.78 -2.13 -15.92
CA LEU A 51 -4.10 -3.43 -16.05
C LEU A 51 -2.58 -3.30 -16.00
N GLU A 52 -2.00 -2.31 -16.67
CA GLU A 52 -0.56 -2.06 -16.66
C GLU A 52 -0.07 -1.78 -15.24
N ARG A 53 -0.82 -0.99 -14.47
CA ARG A 53 -0.52 -0.71 -13.06
C ARG A 53 -0.61 -1.95 -12.18
N LEU A 54 -1.63 -2.77 -12.39
CA LEU A 54 -1.80 -4.03 -11.66
C LEU A 54 -0.68 -5.03 -12.00
N GLN A 55 -0.24 -5.07 -13.26
CA GLN A 55 0.90 -5.88 -13.67
C GLN A 55 2.20 -5.36 -13.05
N LEU A 56 2.38 -4.03 -13.00
CA LEU A 56 3.52 -3.40 -12.34
C LEU A 56 3.54 -3.71 -10.83
N GLU A 57 2.41 -3.59 -10.15
CA GLU A 57 2.25 -3.97 -8.74
C GLU A 57 2.72 -5.42 -8.51
N ILE A 58 2.20 -6.37 -9.30
CA ILE A 58 2.58 -7.79 -9.20
C ILE A 58 4.07 -7.98 -9.49
N GLN A 59 4.62 -7.30 -10.48
CA GLN A 59 6.03 -7.41 -10.86
C GLN A 59 6.94 -6.91 -9.75
N VAL A 60 6.67 -5.71 -9.20
CA VAL A 60 7.45 -5.10 -8.13
C VAL A 60 7.37 -5.98 -6.88
N GLN A 61 6.17 -6.42 -6.52
CA GLN A 61 5.94 -7.28 -5.37
C GLN A 61 6.66 -8.65 -5.46
N ARG A 62 6.80 -9.22 -6.68
CA ARG A 62 7.57 -10.46 -6.91
C ARG A 62 9.07 -10.26 -6.86
N THR A 63 9.55 -9.10 -7.34
CA THR A 63 10.97 -8.81 -7.50
C THR A 63 11.59 -8.36 -6.18
N LEU A 64 10.84 -7.60 -5.39
CA LEU A 64 11.31 -7.03 -4.13
C LEU A 64 11.35 -8.08 -3.01
N GLN A 65 12.49 -8.76 -2.90
CA GLN A 65 12.76 -9.71 -1.82
C GLN A 65 13.49 -9.01 -0.67
N HIS A 66 12.76 -8.72 0.41
CA HIS A 66 13.32 -8.10 1.60
C HIS A 66 12.56 -8.54 2.85
N ARG A 67 13.25 -8.66 3.98
CA ARG A 67 12.68 -9.19 5.24
C ARG A 67 11.54 -8.33 5.82
N ASN A 68 11.51 -7.04 5.47
CA ASN A 68 10.51 -6.07 5.93
C ASN A 68 9.50 -5.68 4.82
N ILE A 69 9.33 -6.53 3.80
CA ILE A 69 8.31 -6.40 2.75
C ILE A 69 7.36 -7.59 2.85
N LEU A 70 6.05 -7.34 2.74
CA LEU A 70 5.04 -8.39 2.85
C LEU A 70 5.22 -9.44 1.73
N PRO A 71 5.49 -10.72 2.04
CA PRO A 71 5.76 -11.72 1.00
C PRO A 71 4.52 -12.08 0.17
N LEU A 72 4.66 -12.01 -1.16
CA LEU A 72 3.68 -12.52 -2.12
C LEU A 72 3.94 -14.00 -2.40
N SER A 73 3.00 -14.85 -1.99
CA SER A 73 3.06 -16.30 -2.16
C SER A 73 2.65 -16.75 -3.56
N ALA A 74 1.66 -16.09 -4.16
CA ALA A 74 1.20 -16.37 -5.50
C ALA A 74 0.47 -15.16 -6.08
N ALA A 75 0.48 -15.02 -7.41
CA ALA A 75 -0.42 -14.10 -8.08
C ALA A 75 -0.86 -14.68 -9.43
N GLU A 76 -2.07 -14.36 -9.84
CA GLU A 76 -2.71 -14.79 -11.09
C GLU A 76 -3.52 -13.63 -11.66
N VAL A 77 -3.40 -13.37 -12.97
CA VAL A 77 -4.30 -12.48 -13.71
C VAL A 77 -5.04 -13.33 -14.72
N ARG A 78 -6.37 -13.24 -14.74
CA ARG A 78 -7.20 -14.03 -15.65
C ARG A 78 -8.34 -13.23 -16.25
N ARG A 79 -8.85 -13.73 -17.38
CA ARG A 79 -10.01 -13.15 -18.06
C ARG A 79 -11.29 -13.66 -17.42
N CYS A 80 -12.23 -12.77 -17.19
CA CYS A 80 -13.59 -13.06 -16.76
C CYS A 80 -14.52 -12.88 -17.96
N SER A 81 -15.16 -13.96 -18.40
CA SER A 81 -16.25 -13.85 -19.38
C SER A 81 -17.57 -13.76 -18.64
N ARG A 82 -18.14 -12.57 -18.54
CA ARG A 82 -19.57 -12.43 -18.22
C ARG A 82 -20.37 -12.81 -19.45
N HIS A 83 -21.32 -13.74 -19.30
CA HIS A 83 -22.22 -14.13 -20.39
C HIS A 83 -22.91 -12.88 -20.96
N GLY A 84 -22.67 -12.58 -22.24
CA GLY A 84 -23.34 -11.51 -22.98
C GLY A 84 -22.63 -10.14 -23.02
N SER A 85 -21.44 -9.98 -22.46
CA SER A 85 -20.65 -8.73 -22.59
C SER A 85 -19.65 -8.82 -23.75
N THR A 86 -19.54 -7.76 -24.56
CA THR A 86 -18.48 -7.60 -25.57
C THR A 86 -17.15 -7.17 -24.96
N THR A 87 -17.16 -6.66 -23.72
CA THR A 87 -15.97 -6.20 -23.01
C THR A 87 -15.34 -7.35 -22.24
N THR A 88 -14.06 -7.62 -22.51
CA THR A 88 -13.28 -8.62 -21.77
C THR A 88 -12.83 -8.04 -20.42
N GLU A 89 -13.57 -8.33 -19.35
CA GLU A 89 -13.15 -8.00 -17.99
C GLU A 89 -11.96 -8.89 -17.57
N LYS A 90 -11.03 -8.33 -16.83
CA LYS A 90 -9.92 -9.07 -16.19
C LYS A 90 -10.06 -8.98 -14.67
N GLU A 91 -9.54 -9.99 -13.99
CA GLU A 91 -9.37 -9.98 -12.54
C GLU A 91 -7.95 -10.40 -12.17
N ALA A 92 -7.46 -9.88 -11.06
CA ALA A 92 -6.21 -10.30 -10.46
C ALA A 92 -6.42 -10.79 -9.03
N LEU A 93 -5.70 -11.86 -8.72
CA LEU A 93 -5.68 -12.49 -7.41
C LEU A 93 -4.23 -12.49 -6.93
N MET A 94 -3.97 -11.86 -5.79
CA MET A 94 -2.66 -11.80 -5.15
C MET A 94 -2.76 -12.39 -3.75
N LEU A 95 -1.98 -13.44 -3.50
CA LEU A 95 -1.99 -14.20 -2.26
C LEU A 95 -0.76 -13.84 -1.44
N PHE A 96 -0.98 -13.26 -0.27
CA PHE A 96 0.06 -12.80 0.65
C PHE A 96 0.13 -13.66 1.90
N ALA A 97 1.29 -13.65 2.56
CA ALA A 97 1.38 -14.11 3.95
C ALA A 97 0.42 -13.29 4.84
N LEU A 98 -0.30 -13.95 5.76
CA LEU A 98 -1.18 -13.25 6.68
C LEU A 98 -0.37 -12.64 7.85
N ALA A 99 -0.45 -11.32 8.03
CA ALA A 99 0.10 -10.65 9.21
C ALA A 99 -0.99 -10.48 10.27
N SER A 100 -1.00 -11.33 11.29
CA SER A 100 -2.09 -11.43 12.27
C SER A 100 -2.19 -10.26 13.25
N ARG A 101 -1.14 -9.44 13.38
CA ARG A 101 -1.15 -8.25 14.26
C ARG A 101 -1.76 -7.01 13.62
N GLY A 102 -2.21 -7.09 12.37
CA GLY A 102 -2.79 -5.96 11.65
C GLY A 102 -1.77 -4.89 11.28
N SER A 103 -2.26 -3.66 11.06
CA SER A 103 -1.45 -2.53 10.63
C SER A 103 -0.90 -1.70 11.79
N LEU A 104 0.15 -0.93 11.49
CA LEU A 104 0.70 0.09 12.38
C LEU A 104 -0.37 1.13 12.72
N GLN A 105 -1.23 1.53 11.78
CA GLN A 105 -2.35 2.44 12.06
C GLN A 105 -3.23 1.92 13.20
N THR A 106 -3.71 0.69 13.12
CA THR A 106 -4.55 0.08 14.15
C THR A 106 -3.81 0.00 15.50
N TYR A 107 -2.51 -0.32 15.47
CA TYR A 107 -1.68 -0.35 16.66
C TYR A 107 -1.55 1.03 17.34
N LEU A 108 -1.29 2.08 16.57
CA LEU A 108 -1.21 3.46 17.08
C LEU A 108 -2.56 3.93 17.65
N GLU A 109 -3.67 3.61 16.98
CA GLU A 109 -5.02 3.95 17.45
C GLU A 109 -5.37 3.26 18.78
N GLN A 110 -4.98 2.00 18.95
CA GLN A 110 -5.18 1.25 20.19
C GLN A 110 -4.36 1.85 21.34
N ALA A 111 -3.10 2.22 21.09
CA ALA A 111 -2.24 2.87 22.08
C ALA A 111 -2.82 4.23 22.51
N ALA A 112 -3.27 5.04 21.55
CA ALA A 112 -3.92 6.32 21.82
C ALA A 112 -5.21 6.19 22.62
N THR A 113 -6.04 5.18 22.31
CA THR A 113 -7.26 4.86 23.08
C THR A 113 -6.94 4.54 24.54
N ARG A 114 -5.82 3.85 24.78
CA ARG A 114 -5.32 3.53 26.13
C ARG A 114 -4.56 4.69 26.79
N ARG A 115 -4.37 5.81 26.09
CA ARG A 115 -3.54 6.96 26.52
C ARG A 115 -2.12 6.54 26.89
N MET A 116 -1.54 5.64 26.10
CA MET A 116 -0.17 5.16 26.24
C MET A 116 0.63 5.46 24.98
N ALA A 117 1.95 5.60 25.13
CA ALA A 117 2.86 5.60 23.99
C ALA A 117 2.84 4.22 23.32
N ALA A 118 2.78 4.19 21.99
CA ALA A 118 2.81 2.95 21.23
C ALA A 118 4.20 2.30 21.22
N PHE A 119 5.24 3.14 21.29
CA PHE A 119 6.65 2.78 21.28
C PHE A 119 7.40 3.65 22.28
N THR A 120 8.43 3.09 22.91
CA THR A 120 9.53 3.88 23.45
C THR A 120 10.36 4.50 22.31
N GLU A 121 11.20 5.48 22.62
CA GLU A 121 12.07 6.11 21.62
C GLU A 121 12.98 5.08 20.91
N VAL A 122 13.57 4.16 21.68
CA VAL A 122 14.47 3.11 21.15
C VAL A 122 13.73 2.15 20.23
N GLU A 123 12.51 1.74 20.60
CA GLU A 123 11.68 0.88 19.75
C GLU A 123 11.25 1.63 18.48
N CYS A 124 10.87 2.89 18.59
CA CYS A 124 10.48 3.74 17.47
C CYS A 124 11.61 3.84 16.43
N LEU A 125 12.83 4.17 16.88
CA LEU A 125 14.00 4.27 16.00
C LEU A 125 14.39 2.91 15.40
N SER A 126 14.33 1.83 16.18
CA SER A 126 14.66 0.47 15.71
C SER A 126 13.66 -0.06 14.68
N PHE A 127 12.38 0.29 14.84
CA PHE A 127 11.32 -0.03 13.90
C PHE A 127 11.45 0.81 12.62
N PHE A 128 11.66 2.12 12.79
CA PHE A 128 11.80 3.05 11.67
C PHE A 128 13.03 2.75 10.80
N ALA A 129 14.16 2.37 11.40
CA ALA A 129 15.36 1.97 10.66
C ALA A 129 15.08 0.79 9.70
N ARG A 130 14.30 -0.21 10.14
CA ARG A 130 13.89 -1.35 9.30
C ARG A 130 12.94 -0.93 8.17
N LEU A 131 12.06 0.05 8.43
CA LEU A 131 11.17 0.61 7.43
C LEU A 131 11.97 1.35 6.33
N VAL A 132 12.94 2.17 6.75
CA VAL A 132 13.85 2.88 5.82
C VAL A 132 14.67 1.89 4.98
N ASP A 133 15.19 0.82 5.58
CA ASP A 133 15.93 -0.23 4.87
C ASP A 133 15.05 -0.91 3.80
N ALA A 134 13.80 -1.21 4.13
CA ALA A 134 12.83 -1.78 3.19
C ALA A 134 12.51 -0.85 2.01
N VAL A 135 12.34 0.45 2.28
CA VAL A 135 12.10 1.46 1.23
C VAL A 135 13.35 1.69 0.39
N SER A 136 14.54 1.65 1.00
CA SER A 136 15.82 1.73 0.28
C SER A 136 15.97 0.57 -0.71
N ALA A 137 15.54 -0.65 -0.34
CA ALA A 137 15.52 -1.78 -1.25
C ALA A 137 14.57 -1.58 -2.45
N LEU A 138 13.40 -0.96 -2.24
CA LEU A 138 12.50 -0.56 -3.33
C LEU A 138 13.15 0.50 -4.25
N HIS A 139 13.77 1.51 -3.65
CA HIS A 139 14.48 2.57 -4.39
C HIS A 139 15.65 1.99 -5.21
N ALA A 140 16.36 1.00 -4.69
CA ALA A 140 17.41 0.30 -5.42
C ALA A 140 16.90 -0.46 -6.65
N LEU A 141 15.61 -0.85 -6.68
CA LEU A 141 14.94 -1.40 -7.86
C LEU A 141 14.46 -0.33 -8.85
N GLY A 142 14.65 0.96 -8.55
CA GLY A 142 14.25 2.06 -9.43
C GLY A 142 12.79 2.46 -9.31
N PHE A 143 12.14 2.16 -8.17
CA PHE A 143 10.74 2.53 -7.90
C PHE A 143 10.60 3.35 -6.62
N ALA A 144 9.56 4.18 -6.56
CA ALA A 144 9.06 4.83 -5.35
C ALA A 144 7.70 4.25 -4.97
N HIS A 145 7.40 4.16 -3.68
CA HIS A 145 6.15 3.59 -3.17
C HIS A 145 4.94 4.52 -3.36
N ARG A 146 5.11 5.82 -3.15
CA ARG A 146 4.11 6.90 -3.32
C ARG A 146 2.87 6.86 -2.43
N ASP A 147 2.74 5.89 -1.53
CA ASP A 147 1.61 5.81 -0.57
C ASP A 147 2.05 5.20 0.78
N LEU A 148 3.23 5.58 1.27
CA LEU A 148 3.68 5.17 2.60
C LEU A 148 2.85 5.88 3.67
N LYS A 149 2.21 5.07 4.51
CA LYS A 149 1.40 5.51 5.65
C LYS A 149 1.30 4.37 6.67
N PRO A 150 0.95 4.63 7.93
CA PRO A 150 0.81 3.56 8.93
C PRO A 150 -0.19 2.47 8.54
N GLY A 151 -1.19 2.79 7.70
CA GLY A 151 -2.14 1.82 7.15
C GLY A 151 -1.51 0.78 6.22
N ASN A 152 -0.41 1.12 5.53
CA ASN A 152 0.29 0.27 4.57
C ASN A 152 1.53 -0.41 5.19
N ILE A 153 1.62 -0.42 6.53
CA ILE A 153 2.69 -1.09 7.28
C ILE A 153 2.03 -2.11 8.19
N LEU A 154 2.20 -3.39 7.89
CA LEU A 154 1.75 -4.48 8.75
C LEU A 154 2.79 -4.79 9.83
N LEU A 155 2.34 -5.45 10.89
CA LEU A 155 3.17 -5.85 12.01
C LEU A 155 3.42 -7.35 11.99
N THR A 156 4.69 -7.76 12.10
CA THR A 156 5.04 -9.18 12.26
C THR A 156 4.52 -9.71 13.60
N SER A 157 4.35 -11.04 13.69
CA SER A 157 4.04 -11.69 14.97
C SER A 157 5.28 -11.90 15.86
N SER A 158 6.47 -11.49 15.43
CA SER A 158 7.72 -11.63 16.19
C SER A 158 7.78 -10.72 17.41
N ASP A 159 8.72 -11.01 18.31
CA ASP A 159 9.10 -10.16 19.43
C ASP A 159 10.63 -9.89 19.35
N PRO A 160 11.09 -8.64 19.14
CA PRO A 160 10.28 -7.44 18.95
C PRO A 160 9.45 -7.49 17.65
N VAL A 161 8.37 -6.69 17.64
CA VAL A 161 7.54 -6.49 16.45
C VAL A 161 8.34 -5.72 15.40
N GLU A 162 8.23 -6.14 14.14
CA GLU A 162 8.93 -5.53 13.00
C GLU A 162 7.93 -5.06 11.93
N PRO A 163 8.29 -4.06 11.10
CA PRO A 163 7.44 -3.61 9.99
C PRO A 163 7.45 -4.60 8.82
N LEU A 164 6.31 -4.70 8.14
CA LEU A 164 6.15 -5.27 6.82
C LEU A 164 5.45 -4.24 5.92
N VAL A 165 6.17 -3.64 4.99
CA VAL A 165 5.57 -2.73 3.99
C VAL A 165 4.71 -3.55 3.03
N MET A 166 3.54 -3.02 2.71
CA MET A 166 2.59 -3.62 1.78
C MET A 166 2.00 -2.57 0.84
N ASP A 167 1.21 -3.05 -0.12
CA ASP A 167 0.41 -2.25 -1.06
C ASP A 167 1.22 -1.42 -2.06
N PHE A 168 1.71 -2.12 -3.08
CA PHE A 168 2.43 -1.55 -4.22
C PHE A 168 1.46 -1.13 -5.34
N GLY A 169 0.20 -0.81 -5.04
CA GLY A 169 -0.75 -0.34 -6.05
C GLY A 169 -0.42 1.06 -6.61
N SER A 170 0.35 1.85 -5.84
CA SER A 170 0.70 3.24 -6.17
C SER A 170 2.13 3.43 -6.65
N VAL A 171 2.91 2.34 -6.84
CA VAL A 171 4.32 2.50 -7.22
C VAL A 171 4.45 3.22 -8.55
N ALA A 172 5.43 4.10 -8.60
CA ALA A 172 5.85 4.80 -9.79
C ALA A 172 7.37 4.66 -9.98
N PRO A 173 7.91 4.96 -11.17
CA PRO A 173 9.35 5.10 -11.34
C PRO A 173 9.97 6.01 -10.27
N LEU A 174 11.14 5.63 -9.77
CA LEU A 174 11.86 6.37 -8.74
C LEU A 174 12.13 7.80 -9.18
N GLN A 175 12.31 8.03 -10.48
CA GLN A 175 12.53 9.35 -11.06
C GLN A 175 11.54 9.59 -12.21
N ALA A 176 10.84 10.72 -12.15
CA ALA A 176 9.96 11.19 -13.20
C ALA A 176 10.37 12.62 -13.61
N ALA A 177 10.82 12.78 -14.85
CA ALA A 177 11.18 14.09 -15.37
C ALA A 177 9.93 14.92 -15.63
N VAL A 178 9.93 16.16 -15.15
CA VAL A 178 8.85 17.13 -15.41
C VAL A 178 9.36 18.13 -16.45
N ARG A 179 8.86 18.04 -17.69
CA ARG A 179 9.34 18.85 -18.82
C ARG A 179 8.43 20.04 -19.13
N GLY A 180 7.25 20.09 -18.53
CA GLY A 180 6.31 21.19 -18.71
C GLY A 180 4.98 20.95 -18.01
N PRO A 181 4.02 21.87 -18.19
CA PRO A 181 2.75 21.88 -17.45
C PRO A 181 1.91 20.61 -17.60
N MET A 182 2.00 19.91 -18.73
CA MET A 182 1.28 18.65 -18.95
C MET A 182 1.80 17.52 -18.04
N ASP A 183 3.12 17.41 -17.88
CA ASP A 183 3.73 16.42 -16.98
C ASP A 183 3.39 16.74 -15.53
N SER A 184 3.44 18.02 -15.14
CA SER A 184 3.03 18.48 -13.80
C SER A 184 1.57 18.12 -13.50
N ARG A 185 0.68 18.40 -14.46
CA ARG A 185 -0.75 18.08 -14.33
C ARG A 185 -0.98 16.58 -14.21
N TYR A 186 -0.33 15.77 -15.05
CA TYR A 186 -0.43 14.31 -14.97
C TYR A 186 0.01 13.79 -13.60
N LEU A 187 1.19 14.22 -13.10
CA LEU A 187 1.69 13.81 -11.79
C LEU A 187 0.77 14.23 -10.64
N TRP A 188 0.14 15.40 -10.74
CA TRP A 188 -0.83 15.87 -9.77
C TRP A 188 -2.12 15.03 -9.77
N GLU A 189 -2.69 14.74 -10.96
CA GLU A 189 -3.87 13.88 -11.10
C GLU A 189 -3.58 12.44 -10.60
N GLU A 190 -2.40 11.93 -10.91
CA GLU A 190 -1.89 10.64 -10.43
C GLU A 190 -1.77 10.61 -8.90
N ALA A 191 -1.07 11.59 -8.32
CA ALA A 191 -0.93 11.67 -6.86
C ALA A 191 -2.29 11.84 -6.18
N ALA A 192 -3.22 12.58 -6.80
CA ALA A 192 -4.59 12.74 -6.33
C ALA A 192 -5.35 11.40 -6.25
N LYS A 193 -5.13 10.52 -7.22
CA LYS A 193 -5.80 9.20 -7.32
C LYS A 193 -5.13 8.12 -6.46
N TYR A 194 -3.79 8.13 -6.33
CA TYR A 194 -3.03 6.99 -5.78
C TYR A 194 -2.24 7.29 -4.50
N SER A 195 -2.11 8.53 -4.07
CA SER A 195 -1.42 8.88 -2.82
C SER A 195 -2.40 9.40 -1.78
N SER A 196 -2.22 8.99 -0.52
CA SER A 196 -3.02 9.47 0.61
C SER A 196 -2.65 10.92 0.95
N ALA A 197 -3.61 11.83 0.84
CA ALA A 197 -3.40 13.27 1.02
C ALA A 197 -2.60 13.66 2.29
N PRO A 198 -2.87 13.08 3.49
CA PRO A 198 -2.12 13.44 4.70
C PRO A 198 -0.63 13.06 4.70
N TYR A 199 -0.23 12.15 3.82
CA TYR A 199 1.14 11.63 3.70
C TYR A 199 1.80 12.05 2.39
N ARG A 200 1.08 12.80 1.53
CA ARG A 200 1.54 13.21 0.20
C ARG A 200 2.56 14.34 0.31
N ALA A 201 3.69 14.18 -0.37
CA ALA A 201 4.77 15.16 -0.39
C ALA A 201 4.35 16.48 -1.07
N PRO A 202 4.86 17.65 -0.63
CA PRO A 202 4.49 18.98 -1.15
C PRO A 202 4.64 19.11 -2.67
N GLU A 203 5.71 18.55 -3.23
CA GLU A 203 6.01 18.56 -4.66
C GLU A 203 4.98 17.82 -5.54
N LEU A 204 4.10 17.01 -4.93
CA LEU A 204 2.98 16.34 -5.59
C LEU A 204 1.65 17.13 -5.51
N TRP A 205 1.64 18.29 -4.86
CA TRP A 205 0.48 19.19 -4.79
C TRP A 205 0.52 20.32 -5.82
N ASP A 206 1.68 20.57 -6.43
CA ASP A 206 1.84 21.62 -7.44
C ASP A 206 1.29 21.15 -8.80
N SER A 207 0.28 21.88 -9.29
CA SER A 207 -0.41 21.61 -10.56
C SER A 207 -0.06 22.62 -11.67
N GLY A 208 0.80 23.62 -11.43
CA GLY A 208 1.17 24.58 -12.47
C GLY A 208 2.05 25.79 -12.08
N SER A 209 2.94 26.15 -13.00
CA SER A 209 3.80 27.35 -13.10
C SER A 209 4.93 27.57 -12.08
N ASP A 210 4.84 27.08 -10.84
CA ASP A 210 5.93 27.23 -9.85
C ASP A 210 6.99 26.10 -9.92
N MET A 211 6.74 25.06 -10.72
CA MET A 211 7.77 24.11 -11.19
C MET A 211 8.83 24.74 -12.12
N GLY A 212 8.83 26.06 -12.30
CA GLY A 212 9.95 26.80 -12.90
C GLY A 212 11.28 26.64 -12.15
N ALA A 213 11.28 26.00 -10.97
CA ALA A 213 12.49 25.73 -10.18
C ALA A 213 12.96 24.27 -10.12
N HIS A 214 12.14 23.24 -10.36
CA HIS A 214 12.53 21.83 -10.16
C HIS A 214 11.82 20.92 -11.19
N GLY A 215 12.48 20.15 -12.07
CA GLY A 215 13.62 19.28 -11.78
C GLY A 215 13.10 17.99 -11.16
N VAL A 216 13.07 16.90 -11.93
CA VAL A 216 12.79 15.49 -11.57
C VAL A 216 12.09 15.25 -10.22
N ILE A 217 10.85 14.75 -10.24
CA ILE A 217 10.25 14.14 -9.03
C ILE A 217 10.97 12.83 -8.74
N ASP A 218 11.46 12.65 -7.52
CA ASP A 218 12.24 11.48 -7.15
C ASP A 218 11.77 10.75 -5.86
N GLY A 219 12.56 9.78 -5.40
CA GLY A 219 12.31 9.02 -4.17
C GLY A 219 12.25 9.84 -2.88
N ARG A 220 12.60 11.15 -2.90
CA ARG A 220 12.39 12.03 -1.75
C ARG A 220 10.92 12.18 -1.36
N THR A 221 10.00 11.91 -2.30
CA THR A 221 8.57 11.81 -1.99
C THR A 221 8.26 10.74 -0.93
N ASP A 222 8.90 9.57 -0.99
CA ASP A 222 8.77 8.54 0.05
C ASP A 222 9.45 8.96 1.36
N VAL A 223 10.55 9.72 1.30
CA VAL A 223 11.24 10.25 2.49
C VAL A 223 10.33 11.19 3.29
N TRP A 224 9.56 12.04 2.60
CA TRP A 224 8.53 12.86 3.23
C TRP A 224 7.48 12.01 3.95
N SER A 225 6.92 11.02 3.25
CA SER A 225 5.90 10.12 3.81
C SER A 225 6.44 9.32 5.00
N LEU A 226 7.70 8.88 4.95
CA LEU A 226 8.40 8.25 6.09
C LEU A 226 8.51 9.20 7.29
N GLY A 227 8.79 10.48 7.07
CA GLY A 227 8.76 11.51 8.12
C GLY A 227 7.39 11.61 8.79
N CYS A 228 6.31 11.59 8.01
CA CYS A 228 4.94 11.55 8.54
C CYS A 228 4.65 10.28 9.35
N VAL A 229 5.13 9.11 8.90
CA VAL A 229 5.01 7.84 9.63
C VAL A 229 5.76 7.91 10.96
N LEU A 230 7.00 8.42 10.97
CA LEU A 230 7.80 8.58 12.19
C LEU A 230 7.11 9.51 13.18
N TYR A 231 6.54 10.62 12.70
CA TYR A 231 5.74 11.52 13.52
C TYR A 231 4.56 10.79 14.16
N ALA A 232 3.78 10.03 13.38
CA ALA A 232 2.64 9.28 13.89
C ALA A 232 3.05 8.22 14.94
N MET A 233 4.20 7.56 14.73
CA MET A 233 4.76 6.61 15.70
C MET A 233 5.11 7.27 17.04
N ALA A 234 5.66 8.49 17.00
CA ALA A 234 6.11 9.23 18.18
C ALA A 234 4.96 9.92 18.93
N PHE A 235 3.99 10.48 18.21
CA PHE A 235 2.99 11.40 18.77
C PHE A 235 1.55 10.89 18.75
N GLY A 236 1.28 9.75 18.13
CA GLY A 236 -0.05 9.16 18.04
C GLY A 236 -0.65 9.25 16.63
N PRO A 237 -1.85 8.70 16.42
CA PRO A 237 -2.20 7.99 15.19
C PRO A 237 -2.49 8.87 13.97
N LEU A 238 -2.34 10.18 14.10
CA LEU A 238 -2.57 11.14 13.03
C LEU A 238 -1.25 11.55 12.40
N SER A 239 -1.28 11.81 11.09
CA SER A 239 -0.16 12.49 10.43
C SER A 239 0.06 13.89 11.02
N PRO A 240 1.24 14.51 10.81
CA PRO A 240 1.48 15.89 11.23
C PRO A 240 0.58 16.94 10.55
N PHE A 241 -0.18 16.53 9.52
CA PHE A 241 -1.04 17.41 8.73
C PHE A 241 -2.54 17.10 8.87
N GLU A 242 -2.90 16.16 9.75
CA GLU A 242 -4.30 15.86 10.08
C GLU A 242 -4.71 16.51 11.39
N HIS A 243 -5.90 17.13 11.41
CA HIS A 243 -6.54 17.53 12.64
C HIS A 243 -7.64 16.54 13.06
N LEU A 244 -7.88 16.44 14.37
CA LEU A 244 -8.95 15.61 14.95
C LEU A 244 -10.34 15.85 14.34
N ARG A 245 -10.57 17.04 13.77
CA ARG A 245 -11.82 17.40 13.09
C ARG A 245 -11.97 16.73 11.72
N ASP A 246 -10.86 16.45 11.05
CA ASP A 246 -10.83 15.84 9.72
C ASP A 246 -11.08 14.32 9.82
N ALA A 247 -10.51 13.67 10.85
CA ALA A 247 -10.68 12.24 11.12
C ALA A 247 -12.13 11.81 11.44
N GLN A 248 -12.98 12.74 11.90
CA GLN A 248 -14.40 12.47 12.16
C GLN A 248 -15.26 12.45 10.89
N HIS A 249 -14.80 13.07 9.80
CA HIS A 249 -15.54 13.13 8.53
C HIS A 249 -15.28 11.92 7.63
N SER A 250 -14.12 11.26 7.74
CA SER A 250 -13.77 10.05 6.98
C SER A 250 -14.36 8.74 7.54
N ARG A 251 -15.08 8.78 8.68
CA ARG A 251 -15.71 7.63 9.34
C ARG A 251 -17.23 7.57 9.16
N ARG A 252 -17.80 8.33 8.22
CA ARG A 252 -19.23 8.33 7.87
C ARG A 252 -19.47 7.79 6.48
#